data_AF-A0A101JJF2-F1
#
_entry.id   AF-A0A101JJF2-F1
#
_cell.length_a   1.000
_cell.length_b   1.000
_cell.length_c   1.000
_cell.angle_alpha   90.00
_cell.angle_beta   90.00
_cell.angle_gamma   90.00
#
_symmetry.space_group_name_H-M   'P 1'
#
loop_
_entity.id
_entity.type
_entity.pdbx_description
1 polymer ?
#
loop_
_entity_poly.entity_id
_entity_poly.type
_entity_poly.pdbx_seq_one_letter_code
_entity_poly.pdbx_strand_id
1 'polypeptide(L)'
;MTAMSMSPAEVAHAVDEAMAAEEDRRWALVSHLQFHGGEAALHRATDLSRDTDPEHRRLAADILAQLGTGQGTPARTSPYRTEATTVLLAMAHDDEAPEVLDSVAYAFGHIGDDRCVPALIRLSTHASDQVRHGVVFGLLGWDDPAALTTLIRLTTDTDPEVRNWATFGLARQTDADTPELRAALAARLDDEDEIRYEAISGLALRDDDRAVEPMLQALTAAKNGDSGWDLTEVLHRTAARTGDPRLQHHLPDWPG
;
A
#
# COMPACT_ATOMS: atom_id res chain seq x y z
N MET A 1 -25.67 -9.11 -18.01
CA MET A 1 -26.53 -7.97 -17.65
C MET A 1 -25.61 -6.84 -17.24
N THR A 2 -25.52 -5.77 -18.02
CA THR A 2 -24.80 -4.57 -17.63
C THR A 2 -25.47 -4.01 -16.38
N ALA A 3 -24.75 -3.90 -15.26
CA ALA A 3 -25.30 -3.24 -14.08
C ALA A 3 -25.75 -1.84 -14.49
N MET A 4 -27.00 -1.47 -14.18
CA MET A 4 -27.50 -0.14 -14.51
C MET A 4 -26.71 0.89 -13.67
N SER A 5 -26.13 1.88 -14.34
CA SER A 5 -25.51 3.03 -13.68
C SER A 5 -26.55 3.79 -12.86
N MET A 6 -26.14 4.30 -11.70
CA MET A 6 -26.96 5.19 -10.89
C MET A 6 -27.32 6.44 -11.69
N SER A 7 -28.55 6.92 -11.50
CA SER A 7 -28.98 8.23 -11.97
C SER A 7 -28.30 9.34 -11.16
N PRO A 8 -28.21 10.58 -11.68
CA PRO A 8 -27.65 11.70 -10.94
C PRO A 8 -28.33 11.96 -9.58
N ALA A 9 -29.64 11.72 -9.48
CA ALA A 9 -30.39 11.89 -8.24
C ALA A 9 -30.02 10.81 -7.19
N GLU A 10 -29.83 9.56 -7.62
CA GLU A 10 -29.38 8.49 -6.74
C GLU A 10 -27.94 8.74 -6.26
N VAL A 11 -27.07 9.23 -7.13
CA VAL A 11 -25.69 9.62 -6.75
C VAL A 11 -25.71 10.74 -5.72
N ALA A 12 -26.48 11.80 -5.96
CA ALA A 12 -26.59 12.92 -5.02
C ALA A 12 -27.08 12.44 -3.65
N HIS A 13 -28.13 11.61 -3.62
CA HIS A 13 -28.65 11.07 -2.37
C HIS A 13 -27.63 10.20 -1.63
N ALA A 14 -26.92 9.31 -2.33
CA ALA A 14 -25.90 8.46 -1.73
C ALA A 14 -24.71 9.25 -1.19
N VAL A 15 -24.31 10.32 -1.88
CA VAL A 15 -23.27 11.25 -1.41
C VAL A 15 -23.72 12.00 -0.16
N ASP A 16 -24.93 12.56 -0.17
CA ASP A 16 -25.48 13.28 0.99
C ASP A 16 -25.64 12.35 2.21
N GLU A 17 -26.04 11.10 1.99
CA GLU A 17 -26.08 10.08 3.03
C GLU A 17 -24.67 9.75 3.53
N ALA A 18 -23.68 9.59 2.64
CA ALA A 18 -22.31 9.26 3.02
C ALA A 18 -21.67 10.34 3.90
N MET A 19 -21.95 11.63 3.64
CA MET A 19 -21.45 12.74 4.46
C MET A 19 -22.04 12.75 5.88
N ALA A 20 -23.22 12.17 6.09
CA ALA A 20 -23.89 12.13 7.39
C ALA A 20 -23.76 10.77 8.10
N ALA A 21 -23.20 9.76 7.44
CA ALA A 21 -23.15 8.38 7.92
C ALA A 21 -21.95 8.11 8.83
N GLU A 22 -22.10 7.13 9.71
CA GLU A 22 -20.96 6.50 10.40
C GLU A 22 -20.08 5.72 9.42
N GLU A 23 -18.84 5.45 9.82
CA GLU A 23 -17.77 4.95 8.95
C GLU A 23 -18.14 3.68 8.16
N ASP A 24 -18.73 2.68 8.79
CA ASP A 24 -19.14 1.44 8.12
C ASP A 24 -20.18 1.69 7.01
N ARG A 25 -21.15 2.57 7.28
CA ARG A 25 -22.21 2.91 6.32
C ARG A 25 -21.66 3.82 5.22
N ARG A 26 -20.79 4.77 5.57
CA ARG A 26 -20.06 5.63 4.63
C ARG A 26 -19.28 4.78 3.64
N TRP A 27 -18.58 3.75 4.10
CA TRP A 27 -17.84 2.81 3.24
C TRP A 27 -18.70 1.94 2.34
N ALA A 28 -19.85 1.48 2.83
CA ALA A 28 -20.81 0.81 1.96
C ALA A 28 -21.30 1.72 0.82
N LEU A 29 -21.54 3.00 1.11
CA LEU A 29 -21.98 4.00 0.12
C LEU A 29 -20.89 4.38 -0.87
N VAL A 30 -19.66 4.61 -0.39
CA VAL A 30 -18.51 4.90 -1.27
C VAL A 30 -18.25 3.74 -2.20
N SER A 31 -18.24 2.51 -1.69
CA SER A 31 -18.10 1.31 -2.54
C SER A 31 -19.20 1.28 -3.61
N HIS A 32 -20.46 1.53 -3.21
CA HIS A 32 -21.57 1.56 -4.15
C HIS A 32 -21.39 2.64 -5.24
N LEU A 33 -20.95 3.84 -4.86
CA LEU A 33 -20.63 4.95 -5.77
C LEU A 33 -19.46 4.61 -6.70
N GLN A 34 -18.42 3.95 -6.19
CA GLN A 34 -17.28 3.49 -7.00
C GLN A 34 -17.71 2.50 -8.09
N PHE A 35 -18.58 1.54 -7.75
CA PHE A 35 -19.04 0.51 -8.70
C PHE A 35 -20.14 0.98 -9.67
N HIS A 36 -21.00 1.90 -9.23
CA HIS A 36 -22.25 2.20 -9.95
C HIS A 36 -22.49 3.69 -10.22
N GLY A 37 -21.69 4.59 -9.66
CA GLY A 37 -21.92 6.03 -9.71
C GLY A 37 -21.60 6.69 -11.06
N GLY A 38 -20.68 6.08 -11.84
CA GLY A 38 -20.36 6.52 -13.19
C GLY A 38 -19.93 8.00 -13.30
N GLU A 39 -20.27 8.63 -14.42
CA GLU A 39 -19.92 10.03 -14.71
C GLU A 39 -20.58 11.00 -13.73
N ALA A 40 -21.78 10.69 -13.23
CA ALA A 40 -22.45 11.52 -12.23
C ALA A 40 -21.67 11.56 -10.91
N ALA A 41 -21.12 10.44 -10.46
CA ALA A 41 -20.26 10.40 -9.28
C ALA A 41 -18.91 11.09 -9.52
N LEU A 42 -18.34 11.01 -10.72
CA LEU A 42 -17.14 11.77 -11.08
C LEU A 42 -17.38 13.28 -10.93
N HIS A 43 -18.47 13.80 -11.50
CA HIS A 43 -18.82 15.21 -11.38
C HIS A 43 -19.07 15.60 -9.92
N ARG A 44 -19.85 14.81 -9.17
CA ARG A 44 -20.15 15.13 -7.78
C ARG A 44 -18.91 15.13 -6.89
N ALA A 45 -18.03 14.13 -7.03
CA ALA A 45 -16.76 14.10 -6.32
C ALA A 45 -15.83 15.26 -6.74
N THR A 46 -15.84 15.65 -8.00
CA THR A 46 -15.09 16.82 -8.50
C THR A 46 -15.58 18.14 -7.89
N ASP A 47 -16.87 18.27 -7.60
CA ASP A 47 -17.39 19.45 -6.88
C ASP A 47 -16.98 19.40 -5.41
N LEU A 48 -17.12 18.25 -4.76
CA LEU A 48 -16.77 18.04 -3.35
C LEU A 48 -15.28 18.23 -3.07
N SER A 49 -14.39 17.95 -4.03
CA SER A 49 -12.94 18.15 -3.85
C SER A 49 -12.53 19.60 -3.66
N ARG A 50 -13.45 20.55 -3.90
CA ARG A 50 -13.24 22.00 -3.71
C ARG A 50 -14.09 22.56 -2.57
N ASP A 51 -14.74 21.70 -1.80
CA ASP A 51 -15.57 22.12 -0.67
C ASP A 51 -14.68 22.70 0.45
N THR A 52 -15.24 23.63 1.20
CA THR A 52 -14.60 24.20 2.39
C THR A 52 -14.41 23.16 3.50
N ASP A 53 -15.31 22.17 3.58
CA ASP A 53 -15.24 21.11 4.59
C ASP A 53 -14.25 20.01 4.17
N PRO A 54 -13.20 19.71 4.98
CA PRO A 54 -12.26 18.64 4.68
C PRO A 54 -12.91 17.25 4.60
N GLU A 55 -14.00 16.96 5.31
CA GLU A 55 -14.66 15.65 5.23
C GLU A 55 -15.34 15.45 3.87
N HIS A 56 -15.87 16.52 3.28
CA HIS A 56 -16.40 16.49 1.91
C HIS A 56 -15.28 16.22 0.90
N ARG A 57 -14.12 16.86 1.07
CA ARG A 57 -12.94 16.64 0.22
C ARG A 57 -12.37 15.23 0.40
N ARG A 58 -12.33 14.69 1.62
CA ARG A 58 -11.93 13.30 1.90
C ARG A 58 -12.85 12.32 1.17
N LEU A 59 -14.17 12.50 1.30
CA LEU A 59 -15.16 11.70 0.58
C LEU A 59 -14.97 11.76 -0.94
N ALA A 60 -14.61 12.93 -1.48
CA ALA A 60 -14.28 13.07 -2.90
C ALA A 60 -13.09 12.18 -3.30
N ALA A 61 -11.98 12.25 -2.56
CA ALA A 61 -10.81 11.43 -2.84
C ALA A 61 -11.14 9.92 -2.79
N ASP A 62 -11.92 9.52 -1.78
CA ASP A 62 -12.33 8.13 -1.59
C ASP A 62 -13.19 7.60 -2.74
N ILE A 63 -14.17 8.40 -3.22
CA ILE A 63 -14.99 8.03 -4.38
C ILE A 63 -14.11 7.89 -5.62
N LEU A 64 -13.22 8.87 -5.85
CA LEU A 64 -12.36 8.92 -7.04
C LEU A 64 -11.33 7.77 -7.09
N ALA A 65 -10.86 7.29 -5.93
CA ALA A 65 -9.83 6.25 -5.80
C ALA A 65 -10.11 5.00 -6.65
N GLN A 66 -11.37 4.58 -6.72
CA GLN A 66 -11.79 3.36 -7.39
C GLN A 66 -13.05 3.57 -8.25
N LEU A 67 -13.34 4.81 -8.66
CA LEU A 67 -14.51 5.09 -9.48
C LEU A 67 -14.46 4.36 -10.83
N GLY A 68 -15.53 3.68 -11.20
CA GLY A 68 -15.62 2.89 -12.42
C GLY A 68 -14.92 1.53 -12.32
N THR A 69 -14.55 1.10 -11.11
CA THR A 69 -14.19 -0.30 -10.85
C THR A 69 -15.41 -1.20 -10.93
N GLY A 70 -15.18 -2.49 -11.12
CA GLY A 70 -16.21 -3.53 -11.28
C GLY A 70 -15.70 -4.85 -10.74
N GLN A 71 -16.53 -5.90 -10.74
CA GLN A 71 -16.01 -7.23 -10.41
C GLN A 71 -14.84 -7.59 -11.33
N GLY A 72 -13.64 -7.70 -10.75
CA GLY A 72 -12.40 -7.99 -11.47
C GLY A 72 -11.84 -6.86 -12.34
N THR A 73 -12.40 -5.65 -12.31
CA THR A 73 -11.92 -4.50 -13.09
C THR A 73 -11.17 -3.53 -12.18
N PRO A 74 -9.84 -3.45 -12.25
CA PRO A 74 -9.04 -2.57 -11.38
C PRO A 74 -9.14 -1.10 -11.81
N ALA A 75 -8.92 -0.17 -10.86
CA ALA A 75 -9.06 1.26 -11.10
C ALA A 75 -8.13 1.78 -12.21
N ARG A 76 -6.96 1.16 -12.40
CA ARG A 76 -6.05 1.44 -13.53
C ARG A 76 -6.67 1.28 -14.93
N THR A 77 -7.77 0.54 -15.04
CA THR A 77 -8.51 0.33 -16.31
C THR A 77 -9.83 1.10 -16.38
N SER A 78 -10.16 1.88 -15.34
CA SER A 78 -11.39 2.66 -15.28
C SER A 78 -11.44 3.71 -16.41
N PRO A 79 -12.61 3.92 -17.04
CA PRO A 79 -12.80 5.01 -17.99
C PRO A 79 -12.65 6.41 -17.37
N TYR A 80 -12.70 6.52 -16.03
CA TYR A 80 -12.60 7.80 -15.30
C TYR A 80 -11.20 8.05 -14.74
N ARG A 81 -10.23 7.15 -15.01
CA ARG A 81 -8.87 7.20 -14.45
C ARG A 81 -8.21 8.56 -14.68
N THR A 82 -8.24 9.08 -15.91
CA THR A 82 -7.50 10.30 -16.26
C THR A 82 -8.04 11.51 -15.51
N GLU A 83 -9.36 11.65 -15.47
CA GLU A 83 -10.08 12.74 -14.82
C GLU A 83 -9.92 12.64 -13.30
N ALA A 84 -10.11 11.46 -12.72
CA ALA A 84 -9.92 11.21 -11.29
C ALA A 84 -8.49 11.55 -10.85
N THR A 85 -7.46 11.08 -11.59
CA THR A 85 -6.07 11.45 -11.34
C THR A 85 -5.85 12.96 -11.39
N THR A 86 -6.46 13.65 -12.36
CA THR A 86 -6.30 15.11 -12.50
C THR A 86 -6.85 15.86 -11.28
N VAL A 87 -8.01 15.45 -10.79
CA VAL A 87 -8.61 16.04 -9.58
C VAL A 87 -7.77 15.75 -8.35
N LEU A 88 -7.37 14.49 -8.15
CA LEU A 88 -6.56 14.07 -7.00
C LEU A 88 -5.17 14.74 -6.98
N LEU A 89 -4.55 14.97 -8.15
CA LEU A 89 -3.30 15.73 -8.24
C LEU A 89 -3.45 17.18 -7.80
N ALA A 90 -4.58 17.82 -8.12
CA ALA A 90 -4.89 19.16 -7.64
C ALA A 90 -5.08 19.16 -6.11
N MET A 91 -5.84 18.19 -5.57
CA MET A 91 -6.01 18.04 -4.12
C MET A 91 -4.67 17.82 -3.41
N ALA A 92 -3.81 16.93 -3.92
CA ALA A 92 -2.49 16.71 -3.34
C ALA A 92 -1.60 17.96 -3.32
N HIS A 93 -1.86 18.93 -4.20
CA HIS A 93 -1.11 20.19 -4.28
C HIS A 93 -1.69 21.27 -3.36
N ASP A 94 -3.01 21.41 -3.35
CA ASP A 94 -3.71 22.55 -2.75
C ASP A 94 -4.24 22.27 -1.33
N ASP A 95 -4.37 21.00 -0.94
CA ASP A 95 -4.93 20.62 0.37
C ASP A 95 -3.87 20.51 1.46
N GLU A 96 -4.27 20.85 2.68
CA GLU A 96 -3.43 20.80 3.88
C GLU A 96 -3.98 19.83 4.95
N ALA A 97 -5.22 19.36 4.77
CA ALA A 97 -5.88 18.48 5.74
C ALA A 97 -5.29 17.06 5.67
N PRO A 98 -4.69 16.52 6.75
CA PRO A 98 -4.06 15.20 6.74
C PRO A 98 -4.99 14.08 6.30
N GLU A 99 -6.25 14.09 6.76
CA GLU A 99 -7.27 13.11 6.41
C GLU A 99 -7.61 13.11 4.91
N VAL A 100 -7.51 14.26 4.23
CA VAL A 100 -7.70 14.33 2.78
C VAL A 100 -6.46 13.81 2.07
N LEU A 101 -5.27 14.24 2.49
CA LEU A 101 -4.01 13.84 1.86
C LEU A 101 -3.72 12.34 2.01
N ASP A 102 -4.16 11.73 3.11
CA ASP A 102 -4.12 10.28 3.32
C ASP A 102 -4.99 9.56 2.28
N SER A 103 -6.28 9.91 2.19
CA SER A 103 -7.19 9.37 1.17
C SER A 103 -6.67 9.58 -0.26
N VAL A 104 -6.07 10.75 -0.55
CA VAL A 104 -5.47 11.04 -1.86
C VAL A 104 -4.27 10.12 -2.15
N ALA A 105 -3.41 9.85 -1.16
CA ALA A 105 -2.26 8.96 -1.32
C ALA A 105 -2.71 7.50 -1.59
N TYR A 106 -3.72 7.02 -0.85
CA TYR A 106 -4.36 5.73 -1.12
C TYR A 106 -4.98 5.67 -2.52
N ALA A 107 -5.69 6.73 -2.93
CA ALA A 107 -6.30 6.83 -4.25
C ALA A 107 -5.26 6.69 -5.37
N PHE A 108 -4.08 7.32 -5.23
CA PHE A 108 -2.99 7.16 -6.18
C PHE A 108 -2.50 5.72 -6.31
N GLY A 109 -2.41 4.97 -5.21
CA GLY A 109 -2.05 3.55 -5.22
C GLY A 109 -3.05 2.68 -5.96
N HIS A 110 -4.35 2.88 -5.72
CA HIS A 110 -5.40 2.15 -6.44
C HIS A 110 -5.39 2.44 -7.95
N ILE A 111 -5.25 3.72 -8.30
CA ILE A 111 -5.30 4.18 -9.69
C ILE A 111 -4.08 3.74 -10.49
N GLY A 112 -2.89 3.70 -9.87
CA GLY A 112 -1.66 3.27 -10.53
C GLY A 112 -1.30 4.13 -11.73
N ASP A 113 -1.36 5.46 -11.59
CA ASP A 113 -0.96 6.42 -12.62
C ASP A 113 0.38 7.07 -12.24
N ASP A 114 1.34 6.99 -13.16
CA ASP A 114 2.74 7.38 -12.95
C ASP A 114 2.89 8.88 -12.71
N ARG A 115 1.93 9.68 -13.21
CA ARG A 115 1.82 11.11 -12.94
C ARG A 115 1.69 11.43 -11.45
N CYS A 116 1.26 10.47 -10.63
CA CYS A 116 1.07 10.62 -9.19
C CYS A 116 2.37 10.47 -8.37
N VAL A 117 3.39 9.79 -8.92
CA VAL A 117 4.63 9.49 -8.19
C VAL A 117 5.31 10.75 -7.63
N PRO A 118 5.46 11.87 -8.36
CA PRO A 118 6.03 13.09 -7.80
C PRO A 118 5.24 13.68 -6.62
N ALA A 119 3.90 13.52 -6.62
CA ALA A 119 3.06 13.97 -5.52
C ALA A 119 3.25 13.09 -4.28
N LEU A 120 3.28 11.77 -4.45
CA LEU A 120 3.57 10.81 -3.38
C LEU A 120 4.95 11.06 -2.75
N ILE A 121 5.97 11.31 -3.58
CA ILE A 121 7.32 11.65 -3.09
C ILE A 121 7.30 12.93 -2.24
N ARG A 122 6.54 13.96 -2.62
CA ARG A 122 6.40 15.17 -1.79
C ARG A 122 5.72 14.88 -0.45
N LEU A 123 4.65 14.08 -0.47
CA LEU A 123 3.89 13.72 0.73
C LEU A 123 4.65 12.76 1.67
N SER A 124 5.69 12.09 1.17
CA SER A 124 6.49 11.13 1.94
C SER A 124 7.22 11.69 3.16
N THR A 125 7.27 13.02 3.32
CA THR A 125 7.84 13.71 4.50
C THR A 125 6.78 14.46 5.31
N HIS A 126 5.51 14.17 5.10
CA HIS A 126 4.41 14.82 5.81
C HIS A 126 4.44 14.50 7.32
N ALA A 127 3.96 15.42 8.15
CA ALA A 127 4.02 15.31 9.61
C ALA A 127 3.15 14.16 10.16
N SER A 128 1.97 13.95 9.56
CA SER A 128 1.08 12.82 9.90
C SER A 128 1.63 11.49 9.37
N ASP A 129 1.68 10.50 10.25
CA ASP A 129 2.04 9.11 9.97
C ASP A 129 1.03 8.44 9.03
N GLN A 130 -0.26 8.77 9.14
CA GLN A 130 -1.31 8.26 8.24
C GLN A 130 -1.01 8.65 6.78
N VAL A 131 -0.69 9.92 6.53
CA VAL A 131 -0.30 10.37 5.18
C VAL A 131 0.95 9.63 4.67
N ARG A 132 1.95 9.43 5.52
CA ARG A 132 3.18 8.69 5.13
C ARG A 132 2.88 7.22 4.86
N HIS A 133 1.95 6.61 5.60
CA HIS A 133 1.47 5.24 5.37
C HIS A 133 0.73 5.14 4.03
N GLY A 134 -0.20 6.06 3.74
CA GLY A 134 -0.85 6.15 2.43
C GLY A 134 0.14 6.35 1.29
N VAL A 135 1.25 7.06 1.51
CA VAL A 135 2.35 7.17 0.54
C VAL A 135 3.04 5.82 0.29
N VAL A 136 3.32 5.05 1.34
CA VAL A 136 3.87 3.69 1.19
C VAL A 136 2.94 2.86 0.32
N PHE A 137 1.64 2.82 0.66
CA PHE A 137 0.63 2.13 -0.14
C PHE A 137 0.63 2.59 -1.60
N GLY A 138 0.66 3.90 -1.82
CA GLY A 138 0.70 4.53 -3.14
C GLY A 138 1.92 4.14 -3.99
N LEU A 139 3.05 3.83 -3.35
CA LEU A 139 4.32 3.48 -3.99
C LEU A 139 4.60 1.97 -4.03
N LEU A 140 3.75 1.10 -3.48
CA LEU A 140 3.89 -0.34 -3.62
C LEU A 140 3.82 -0.77 -5.09
N GLY A 141 4.70 -1.67 -5.53
CA GLY A 141 4.69 -2.17 -6.91
C GLY A 141 5.42 -1.28 -7.92
N TRP A 142 5.94 -0.13 -7.51
CA TRP A 142 6.63 0.79 -8.41
C TRP A 142 8.13 0.50 -8.45
N ASP A 143 8.63 0.11 -9.62
CA ASP A 143 10.07 -0.07 -9.87
C ASP A 143 10.78 1.24 -10.29
N ASP A 144 10.08 2.37 -10.27
CA ASP A 144 10.69 3.68 -10.51
C ASP A 144 11.79 3.96 -9.45
N PRO A 145 13.00 4.39 -9.85
CA PRO A 145 14.09 4.63 -8.91
C PRO A 145 13.76 5.65 -7.80
N ALA A 146 12.94 6.66 -8.08
CA ALA A 146 12.57 7.66 -7.08
C ALA A 146 11.53 7.12 -6.10
N ALA A 147 10.59 6.28 -6.57
CA ALA A 147 9.69 5.51 -5.70
C ALA A 147 10.47 4.57 -4.77
N LEU A 148 11.40 3.76 -5.30
CA LEU A 148 12.23 2.86 -4.51
C LEU A 148 13.10 3.61 -3.49
N THR A 149 13.72 4.73 -3.88
CA THR A 149 14.49 5.58 -2.97
C THR A 149 13.61 6.11 -1.83
N THR A 150 12.36 6.46 -2.13
CA THR A 150 11.40 6.95 -1.13
C THR A 150 10.99 5.84 -0.17
N LEU A 151 10.67 4.64 -0.67
CA LEU A 151 10.38 3.48 0.17
C LEU A 151 11.57 3.09 1.05
N ILE A 152 12.80 3.10 0.51
CA ILE A 152 14.04 2.88 1.28
C ILE A 152 14.12 3.84 2.47
N ARG A 153 13.85 5.14 2.26
CA ARG A 153 13.83 6.11 3.35
C ARG A 153 12.73 5.81 4.38
N LEU A 154 11.54 5.45 3.92
CA LEU A 154 10.39 5.13 4.80
C LEU A 154 10.59 3.84 5.61
N THR A 155 11.52 2.95 5.23
CA THR A 155 11.91 1.84 6.12
C THR A 155 12.52 2.32 7.45
N THR A 156 12.96 3.58 7.55
CA THR A 156 13.51 4.18 8.77
C THR A 156 12.55 5.17 9.45
N ASP A 157 11.27 5.15 9.07
CA ASP A 157 10.25 6.03 9.64
C ASP A 157 10.13 5.87 11.17
N THR A 158 9.74 6.92 11.87
CA THR A 158 9.50 6.86 13.31
C THR A 158 8.27 6.03 13.66
N ASP A 159 7.30 5.96 12.74
CA ASP A 159 6.10 5.16 12.91
C ASP A 159 6.34 3.69 12.51
N PRO A 160 6.04 2.70 13.39
CA PRO A 160 6.23 1.28 13.10
C PRO A 160 5.43 0.75 11.92
N GLU A 161 4.20 1.21 11.70
CA GLU A 161 3.37 0.72 10.58
C GLU A 161 3.95 1.22 9.26
N VAL A 162 4.38 2.49 9.19
CA VAL A 162 5.08 3.01 8.01
C VAL A 162 6.36 2.23 7.71
N ARG A 163 7.18 1.93 8.75
CA ARG A 163 8.38 1.10 8.56
C ARG A 163 8.05 -0.30 8.07
N ASN A 164 7.04 -0.93 8.66
CA ASN A 164 6.62 -2.30 8.34
C ASN A 164 6.20 -2.39 6.87
N TRP A 165 5.24 -1.56 6.47
CA TRP A 165 4.73 -1.56 5.10
C TRP A 165 5.80 -1.19 4.07
N ALA A 166 6.72 -0.27 4.39
CA ALA A 166 7.82 0.06 3.49
C ALA A 166 8.80 -1.12 3.33
N THR A 167 9.07 -1.84 4.43
CA THR A 167 9.93 -3.04 4.43
C THR A 167 9.27 -4.17 3.65
N PHE A 168 7.98 -4.43 3.87
CA PHE A 168 7.18 -5.37 3.10
C PHE A 168 7.20 -5.03 1.60
N GLY A 169 6.98 -3.76 1.25
CA GLY A 169 6.98 -3.29 -0.12
C GLY A 169 8.30 -3.55 -0.84
N LEU A 170 9.43 -3.24 -0.20
CA LEU A 170 10.74 -3.55 -0.75
C LEU A 170 11.04 -5.05 -0.76
N ALA A 171 10.56 -5.81 0.22
CA ALA A 171 10.80 -7.24 0.30
C ALA A 171 10.09 -8.01 -0.82
N ARG A 172 8.81 -7.68 -1.09
CA ARG A 172 7.88 -8.53 -1.86
C ARG A 172 7.21 -7.86 -3.06
N GLN A 173 7.14 -6.54 -3.10
CA GLN A 173 6.38 -5.81 -4.13
C GLN A 173 7.26 -5.19 -5.22
N THR A 174 8.52 -5.60 -5.32
CA THR A 174 9.44 -5.15 -6.38
C THR A 174 10.46 -6.23 -6.69
N ASP A 175 10.79 -6.39 -7.98
CA ASP A 175 11.88 -7.25 -8.44
C ASP A 175 13.24 -6.54 -8.38
N ALA A 176 13.28 -5.27 -7.97
CA ALA A 176 14.50 -4.50 -7.87
C ALA A 176 15.47 -5.12 -6.86
N ASP A 177 16.74 -5.16 -7.24
CA ASP A 177 17.81 -5.72 -6.44
C ASP A 177 19.05 -4.82 -6.51
N THR A 178 19.13 -3.89 -5.57
CA THR A 178 20.24 -2.95 -5.45
C THR A 178 20.95 -3.09 -4.09
N PRO A 179 22.24 -2.72 -4.01
CA PRO A 179 22.95 -2.69 -2.73
C PRO A 179 22.24 -1.84 -1.66
N GLU A 180 21.65 -0.72 -2.05
CA GLU A 180 20.93 0.20 -1.16
C GLU A 180 19.65 -0.44 -0.61
N LEU A 181 18.88 -1.11 -1.46
CA LEU A 181 17.68 -1.82 -1.04
C LEU A 181 18.04 -2.96 -0.08
N ARG A 182 19.03 -3.80 -0.43
CA ARG A 182 19.51 -4.86 0.47
C ARG A 182 20.03 -4.29 1.78
N ALA A 183 20.70 -3.14 1.78
CA ALA A 183 21.15 -2.48 3.00
C ALA A 183 19.98 -1.98 3.86
N ALA A 184 18.93 -1.44 3.24
CA ALA A 184 17.71 -1.01 3.93
C ALA A 184 17.02 -2.19 4.63
N LEU A 185 16.87 -3.33 3.93
CA LEU A 185 16.33 -4.56 4.53
C LEU A 185 17.23 -5.08 5.66
N ALA A 186 18.55 -5.11 5.46
CA ALA A 186 19.49 -5.55 6.50
C ALA A 186 19.42 -4.70 7.78
N ALA A 187 19.14 -3.40 7.65
CA ALA A 187 18.98 -2.52 8.81
C ALA A 187 17.71 -2.79 9.63
N ARG A 188 16.80 -3.63 9.11
CA ARG A 188 15.53 -4.05 9.76
C ARG A 188 15.61 -5.46 10.38
N LEU A 189 16.77 -6.12 10.34
CA LEU A 189 16.94 -7.46 10.91
C LEU A 189 16.85 -7.52 12.44
N ASP A 190 17.01 -6.39 13.13
CA ASP A 190 16.93 -6.28 14.59
C ASP A 190 15.60 -5.67 15.08
N ASP A 191 14.64 -5.41 14.18
CA ASP A 191 13.32 -4.88 14.53
C ASP A 191 12.41 -5.93 15.21
N GLU A 192 11.23 -5.48 15.66
CA GLU A 192 10.16 -6.34 16.17
C GLU A 192 9.64 -7.33 15.11
N ASP A 193 8.99 -8.39 15.58
CA ASP A 193 8.80 -9.65 14.87
C ASP A 193 8.42 -9.47 13.39
N GLU A 194 7.30 -8.84 13.07
CA GLU A 194 6.81 -8.72 11.67
C GLU A 194 7.83 -8.07 10.73
N ILE A 195 8.36 -6.91 11.09
CA ILE A 195 9.33 -6.16 10.28
C ILE A 195 10.60 -6.99 10.06
N ARG A 196 11.05 -7.70 11.10
CA ARG A 196 12.21 -8.60 11.01
C ARG A 196 11.95 -9.76 10.04
N TYR A 197 10.76 -10.35 10.05
CA TYR A 197 10.38 -11.42 9.11
C TYR A 197 10.33 -10.92 7.66
N GLU A 198 9.83 -9.71 7.42
CA GLU A 198 9.86 -9.06 6.11
C GLU A 198 11.29 -8.82 5.63
N ALA A 199 12.16 -8.31 6.52
CA ALA A 199 13.58 -8.09 6.23
C ALA A 199 14.32 -9.39 5.87
N ILE A 200 14.12 -10.45 6.66
CA ILE A 200 14.69 -11.79 6.40
C ILE A 200 14.22 -12.30 5.04
N SER A 201 12.92 -12.21 4.77
CA SER A 201 12.33 -12.70 3.52
C SER A 201 12.88 -11.93 2.32
N GLY A 202 12.89 -10.60 2.37
CA GLY A 202 13.36 -9.76 1.28
C GLY A 202 14.84 -9.96 0.95
N LEU A 203 15.69 -10.20 1.95
CA LEU A 203 17.10 -10.54 1.76
C LEU A 203 17.28 -11.95 1.20
N ALA A 204 16.51 -12.92 1.68
CA ALA A 204 16.55 -14.30 1.20
C ALA A 204 16.07 -14.42 -0.26
N LEU A 205 15.03 -13.68 -0.65
CA LEU A 205 14.55 -13.57 -2.04
C LEU A 205 15.60 -12.96 -2.97
N ARG A 206 16.54 -12.20 -2.43
CA ARG A 206 17.68 -11.60 -3.15
C ARG A 206 18.98 -12.39 -2.96
N ASP A 207 18.92 -13.60 -2.42
CA ASP A 207 20.08 -14.46 -2.20
C ASP A 207 21.19 -13.80 -1.36
N ASP A 208 20.82 -12.94 -0.42
CA ASP A 208 21.75 -12.26 0.47
C ASP A 208 22.02 -13.11 1.73
N ASP A 209 23.28 -13.48 1.95
CA ASP A 209 23.70 -14.35 3.06
C ASP A 209 23.45 -13.72 4.44
N ARG A 210 23.25 -12.40 4.53
CA ARG A 210 22.86 -11.73 5.79
C ARG A 210 21.51 -12.23 6.33
N ALA A 211 20.67 -12.86 5.50
CA ALA A 211 19.42 -13.47 5.94
C ALA A 211 19.62 -14.77 6.77
N VAL A 212 20.77 -15.46 6.63
CA VAL A 212 20.93 -16.83 7.15
C VAL A 212 20.87 -16.89 8.67
N GLU A 213 21.67 -16.08 9.37
CA GLU A 213 21.73 -16.13 10.84
C GLU A 213 20.43 -15.64 11.49
N PRO A 214 19.83 -14.51 11.07
CA PRO A 214 18.51 -14.10 11.57
C PRO A 214 17.40 -15.10 11.27
N MET A 215 17.43 -15.77 10.10
CA MET A 215 16.48 -16.84 9.77
C MET A 215 16.60 -18.02 10.75
N LEU A 216 17.81 -18.47 11.07
CA LEU A 216 18.03 -19.54 12.04
C LEU A 216 17.52 -19.17 13.44
N GLN A 217 17.75 -17.92 13.87
CA GLN A 217 17.25 -17.40 15.15
C GLN A 217 15.73 -17.40 15.18
N ALA A 218 15.09 -16.87 14.13
CA ALA A 218 13.63 -16.82 14.01
C ALA A 218 12.99 -18.22 14.00
N LEU A 219 13.55 -19.16 13.22
CA LEU A 219 13.06 -20.53 13.14
C LEU A 219 13.24 -21.31 14.45
N THR A 220 14.26 -20.97 15.24
CA THR A 220 14.48 -21.57 16.58
C THR A 220 13.49 -21.00 17.59
N ALA A 221 13.23 -19.70 17.55
CA ALA A 221 12.21 -19.06 18.39
C ALA A 221 10.81 -19.62 18.11
N ALA A 222 10.44 -19.79 16.83
CA ALA A 222 9.15 -20.37 16.41
C ALA A 222 8.92 -21.81 16.90
N LYS A 223 9.98 -22.62 17.03
CA LYS A 223 9.88 -23.97 17.62
C LYS A 223 9.54 -23.94 19.11
N ASN A 224 9.81 -22.83 19.80
CA ASN A 224 9.60 -22.66 21.23
C ASN A 224 8.28 -21.91 21.58
N GLY A 225 7.50 -21.50 20.58
CA GLY A 225 6.23 -20.79 20.70
C GLY A 225 5.75 -20.26 19.35
N ASP A 226 4.43 -20.08 19.16
CA ASP A 226 3.84 -19.66 17.89
C ASP A 226 4.26 -18.23 17.54
N SER A 227 5.18 -18.07 16.58
CA SER A 227 5.61 -16.76 16.11
C SER A 227 4.64 -16.15 15.10
N GLY A 228 3.59 -16.86 14.65
CA GLY A 228 2.60 -16.37 13.67
C GLY A 228 3.13 -16.11 12.25
N TRP A 229 4.45 -15.99 12.07
CA TRP A 229 5.12 -15.63 10.82
C TRP A 229 5.86 -16.82 10.19
N ASP A 230 5.62 -17.04 8.88
CA ASP A 230 6.13 -18.19 8.13
C ASP A 230 7.32 -17.83 7.22
N LEU A 231 8.47 -18.46 7.45
CA LEU A 231 9.67 -18.37 6.60
C LEU A 231 9.83 -19.56 5.65
N THR A 232 8.86 -20.49 5.61
CA THR A 232 8.96 -21.74 4.84
C THR A 232 9.22 -21.50 3.35
N GLU A 233 8.59 -20.46 2.79
CA GLU A 233 8.78 -20.02 1.41
C GLU A 233 10.26 -19.79 1.09
N VAL A 234 10.93 -18.99 1.93
CA VAL A 234 12.33 -18.57 1.71
C VAL A 234 13.35 -19.54 2.29
N LEU A 235 12.95 -20.39 3.26
CA LEU A 235 13.81 -21.38 3.89
C LEU A 235 14.30 -22.43 2.89
N HIS A 236 13.40 -23.02 2.10
CA HIS A 236 13.77 -24.02 1.10
C HIS A 236 14.80 -23.47 0.11
N ARG A 237 14.54 -22.26 -0.39
CA ARG A 237 15.44 -21.55 -1.30
C ARG A 237 16.81 -21.30 -0.66
N THR A 238 16.82 -20.74 0.55
CA THR A 238 18.05 -20.36 1.25
C THR A 238 18.89 -21.57 1.62
N ALA A 239 18.26 -22.66 2.10
CA ALA A 239 18.93 -23.91 2.43
C ALA A 239 19.53 -24.59 1.20
N ALA A 240 18.81 -24.62 0.07
CA ALA A 240 19.30 -25.18 -1.18
C ALA A 240 20.47 -24.39 -1.75
N ARG A 241 20.41 -23.05 -1.68
CA ARG A 241 21.46 -22.16 -2.19
C ARG A 241 22.73 -22.19 -1.36
N THR A 242 22.60 -22.07 -0.04
CA THR A 242 23.76 -21.97 0.86
C THR A 242 24.37 -23.33 1.18
N GLY A 243 23.57 -24.41 1.11
CA GLY A 243 23.96 -25.72 1.61
C GLY A 243 24.19 -25.74 3.12
N ASP A 244 23.68 -24.76 3.87
CA ASP A 244 23.87 -24.68 5.32
C ASP A 244 23.09 -25.81 6.02
N PRO A 245 23.78 -26.78 6.66
CA PRO A 245 23.11 -27.89 7.32
C PRO A 245 22.21 -27.43 8.46
N ARG A 246 22.47 -26.26 9.06
CA ARG A 246 21.62 -25.70 10.13
C ARG A 246 20.24 -25.35 9.59
N LEU A 247 20.14 -24.77 8.39
CA LEU A 247 18.86 -24.46 7.76
C LEU A 247 18.14 -25.73 7.29
N GLN A 248 18.89 -26.69 6.77
CA GLN A 248 18.37 -27.98 6.32
C GLN A 248 17.61 -28.74 7.41
N HIS A 249 18.09 -28.74 8.65
CA HIS A 249 17.39 -29.34 9.81
C HIS A 249 16.04 -28.70 10.16
N HIS A 250 15.68 -27.57 9.56
CA HIS A 250 14.38 -26.93 9.73
C HIS A 250 13.41 -27.23 8.57
N LEU A 251 13.86 -27.93 7.51
CA LEU A 251 12.98 -28.33 6.42
C LEU A 251 12.04 -29.46 6.86
N PRO A 252 10.74 -29.42 6.51
CA PRO A 252 9.77 -30.46 6.87
C PRO A 252 10.16 -31.87 6.39
N ASP A 253 10.83 -31.95 5.24
CA ASP A 253 11.22 -33.22 4.59
C ASP A 253 12.70 -33.59 4.82
N TRP A 254 13.37 -33.00 5.81
CA TRP A 254 14.79 -33.28 6.05
C TRP A 254 15.03 -34.73 6.55
N PRO A 255 15.80 -35.57 5.84
CA PRO A 255 15.95 -36.99 6.17
C PRO A 255 16.88 -37.30 7.35
N GLY A 256 17.53 -36.29 7.94
CA GLY A 256 18.53 -36.44 9.01
C GLY A 256 19.96 -36.26 8.52
#